data_AF-L1II26-F1
#
_entry.id   AF-L1II26-F1
#
_cell.length_a   1.000
_cell.length_b   1.000
_cell.length_c   1.000
_cell.angle_alpha   90.00
_cell.angle_beta   90.00
_cell.angle_gamma   90.00
#
_symmetry.space_group_name_H-M   'P 1'
#
loop_
_entity.id
_entity.type
_entity.pdbx_description
1 polymer ?
#
loop_
_entity_poly.entity_id
_entity_poly.type
_entity_poly.pdbx_seq_one_letter_code
_entity_poly.pdbx_strand_id
1 'polypeptide(L)'
;MAMPYFKEEKSARVLLAVVIGFTLLNSGVSVGFSYLGRDFWTALSSKNADNFYPLLQKYVLALAGGTPVSVLYKFYRDKLAMEWRSWMTKRILDMFEARRNFYELETKSEIDNPDQRIAEDARAFTRVSLDFSITLLTSIIDLASFSTILYSIYPELFAAILVYSGFGTGCTLFIGNKLVGINFEQLQREANFRFSLVRMRENAESIAFYGGENIEMKEIKKRFQSAIDNSFRLISNQRNLELFTVAYRYMVQGKIELGVVSQSYGAFNHILSDLSIIVNQTPDNSRVLIENLNIEVQKGQHLLIVGNSGAGKSSLLRAIAGLWTAGKGEITRPPPGETFFLPQRPYCTLGSLREQVRGGREGGSRGGREQRRKGGGGAHLSVRVAILDEASSALDLMSEKSMYELLENLPHLTYISVGHRPSLLHYHDMKLKLKGDKFEIEKIADTSEKQQIVAL
;
A
#
# COMPACT_ATOMS: atom_id res chain seq x y z
N MET A 1 -10.89 2.66 8.30
CA MET A 1 -10.08 3.60 7.48
C MET A 1 -10.90 4.69 6.80
N ALA A 2 -12.17 4.46 6.39
CA ALA A 2 -13.00 5.48 5.70
C ALA A 2 -13.59 6.57 6.62
N MET A 3 -13.96 6.19 7.85
CA MET A 3 -14.65 7.06 8.83
C MET A 3 -14.00 8.44 9.08
N PRO A 4 -12.66 8.57 9.16
CA PRO A 4 -12.04 9.86 9.44
C PRO A 4 -12.26 10.92 8.35
N TYR A 5 -12.27 10.53 7.06
CA TYR A 5 -12.50 11.47 5.95
C TYR A 5 -13.87 12.16 6.07
N PHE A 6 -14.94 11.37 6.27
CA PHE A 6 -16.30 11.89 6.39
C PHE A 6 -16.57 12.62 7.72
N LYS A 7 -15.73 12.40 8.74
CA LYS A 7 -15.81 13.14 10.02
C LYS A 7 -15.12 14.49 9.94
N GLU A 8 -13.93 14.53 9.34
CA GLU A 8 -13.06 15.72 9.33
C GLU A 8 -13.49 16.72 8.25
N GLU A 9 -13.94 16.26 7.08
CA GLU A 9 -14.31 17.14 5.97
C GLU A 9 -15.83 17.34 5.85
N LYS A 10 -16.29 18.60 5.98
CA LYS A 10 -17.70 18.95 5.76
C LYS A 10 -18.11 18.79 4.29
N SER A 11 -17.22 19.15 3.37
CA SER A 11 -17.41 18.99 1.92
C SER A 11 -17.65 17.53 1.54
N ALA A 12 -16.93 16.59 2.17
CA ALA A 12 -17.08 15.15 1.94
C ALA A 12 -18.50 14.66 2.25
N ARG A 13 -19.13 15.15 3.32
CA ARG A 13 -20.52 14.78 3.69
C ARG A 13 -21.54 15.33 2.72
N VAL A 14 -21.37 16.58 2.30
CA VAL A 14 -22.25 17.20 1.29
C VAL A 14 -22.13 16.44 -0.03
N LEU A 15 -20.91 16.15 -0.47
CA LEU A 15 -20.67 15.42 -1.70
C LEU A 15 -21.21 13.99 -1.64
N LEU A 16 -21.09 13.30 -0.50
CA LEU A 16 -21.73 12.00 -0.29
C LEU A 16 -23.25 12.08 -0.38
N ALA A 17 -23.88 13.08 0.25
CA ALA A 17 -25.32 13.28 0.17
C ALA A 17 -25.78 13.57 -1.27
N VAL A 18 -25.02 14.36 -2.03
CA VAL A 18 -25.25 14.60 -3.46
C VAL A 18 -25.17 13.31 -4.24
N VAL A 19 -24.14 12.49 -4.02
CA VAL A 19 -23.98 11.18 -4.68
C VAL A 19 -25.17 10.28 -4.37
N ILE A 20 -25.57 10.13 -3.10
CA ILE A 20 -26.74 9.33 -2.71
C ILE A 20 -28.02 9.85 -3.38
N GLY A 21 -28.22 11.18 -3.40
CA GLY A 21 -29.35 11.79 -4.09
C GLY A 21 -29.39 11.46 -5.58
N PHE A 22 -28.25 11.56 -6.26
CA PHE A 22 -28.14 11.18 -7.67
C PHE A 22 -28.25 9.66 -7.90
N THR A 23 -27.82 8.82 -6.96
CA THR A 23 -28.06 7.37 -7.02
C THR A 23 -29.55 7.08 -7.03
N LEU A 24 -30.32 7.69 -6.11
CA LEU A 24 -31.78 7.55 -6.04
C LEU A 24 -32.46 8.07 -7.30
N LEU A 25 -32.07 9.26 -7.79
CA LEU A 25 -32.59 9.82 -9.03
C LEU A 25 -32.29 8.92 -10.24
N ASN A 26 -31.08 8.38 -10.33
CA ASN A 26 -30.68 7.51 -11.42
C ASN A 26 -31.46 6.18 -11.41
N SER A 27 -31.68 5.58 -10.23
CA SER A 27 -32.54 4.39 -10.11
C SER A 27 -34.01 4.73 -10.46
N GLY A 28 -34.51 5.88 -10.02
CA GLY A 28 -35.86 6.36 -10.40
C GLY A 28 -36.02 6.58 -11.90
N VAL A 29 -34.99 7.09 -12.57
CA VAL A 29 -34.95 7.20 -14.04
C VAL A 29 -35.04 5.80 -14.68
N SER A 30 -34.28 4.82 -14.19
CA SER A 30 -34.38 3.43 -14.67
C SER A 30 -35.79 2.84 -14.53
N VAL A 31 -36.44 3.07 -13.38
CA VAL A 31 -37.83 2.65 -13.14
C VAL A 31 -38.79 3.37 -14.10
N GLY A 32 -38.62 4.67 -14.30
CA GLY A 32 -39.43 5.46 -15.24
C GLY A 32 -39.31 4.94 -16.68
N PHE A 33 -38.08 4.67 -17.13
CA PHE A 33 -37.83 4.04 -18.44
C PHE A 33 -38.42 2.65 -18.55
N SER A 34 -38.51 1.89 -17.47
CA SER A 34 -39.14 0.56 -17.45
C SER A 34 -40.63 0.65 -17.80
N TYR A 35 -41.38 1.54 -17.14
CA TYR A 35 -42.81 1.75 -17.44
C TYR A 35 -43.03 2.35 -18.83
N LEU A 36 -42.22 3.34 -19.18
CA LEU A 36 -42.35 4.03 -20.46
C LEU A 36 -41.98 3.11 -21.64
N GLY A 37 -41.02 2.21 -21.44
CA GLY A 37 -40.69 1.14 -22.38
C GLY A 37 -41.83 0.13 -22.55
N ARG A 38 -42.47 -0.30 -21.45
CA ARG A 38 -43.66 -1.18 -21.51
C ARG A 38 -44.76 -0.57 -22.38
N ASP A 39 -45.16 0.66 -22.06
CA ASP A 39 -46.27 1.33 -22.74
C ASP A 39 -45.95 1.57 -24.23
N PHE A 40 -44.70 1.91 -24.55
CA PHE A 40 -44.22 2.04 -25.92
C PHE A 40 -44.32 0.71 -26.71
N TRP A 41 -43.85 -0.40 -26.13
CA TRP A 41 -43.95 -1.72 -26.76
C TRP A 41 -45.40 -2.17 -26.93
N THR A 42 -46.29 -1.89 -25.96
CA THR A 42 -47.72 -2.18 -26.07
C THR A 42 -48.39 -1.40 -27.20
N ALA A 43 -48.07 -0.11 -27.36
CA ALA A 43 -48.59 0.69 -28.47
C ALA A 43 -48.10 0.18 -29.84
N LEU A 44 -46.82 -0.24 -29.91
CA LEU A 44 -46.24 -0.80 -31.11
C LEU A 44 -46.84 -2.16 -31.48
N SER A 45 -47.02 -3.07 -30.50
CA SER A 45 -47.59 -4.40 -30.72
C SER A 45 -49.07 -4.35 -31.09
N SER A 46 -49.82 -3.41 -30.52
CA SER A 46 -51.23 -3.15 -30.86
C SER A 46 -51.43 -2.35 -32.14
N LYS A 47 -50.34 -1.92 -32.81
CA LYS A 47 -50.36 -1.07 -34.02
C LYS A 47 -51.20 0.21 -33.85
N ASN A 48 -51.25 0.76 -32.63
CA ASN A 48 -52.06 1.93 -32.32
C ASN A 48 -51.27 3.22 -32.56
N ALA A 49 -51.45 3.83 -33.73
CA ALA A 49 -50.73 5.03 -34.14
C ALA A 49 -51.07 6.26 -33.27
N ASP A 50 -52.32 6.39 -32.82
CA ASP A 50 -52.78 7.55 -32.05
C ASP A 50 -52.11 7.62 -30.66
N ASN A 51 -51.87 6.46 -30.05
CA ASN A 51 -51.14 6.37 -28.78
C ASN A 51 -49.62 6.37 -28.95
N PHE A 52 -49.11 5.97 -30.13
CA PHE A 52 -47.68 5.86 -30.39
C PHE A 52 -46.95 7.21 -30.37
N TYR A 53 -47.45 8.24 -31.07
CA TYR A 53 -46.75 9.53 -31.16
C TYR A 53 -46.64 10.27 -29.82
N PRO A 54 -47.67 10.33 -28.96
CA PRO A 54 -47.54 10.90 -27.61
C PRO A 54 -46.55 10.12 -26.74
N LEU A 55 -46.51 8.79 -26.85
CA LEU A 55 -45.54 7.96 -26.13
C LEU A 55 -44.11 8.19 -26.63
N LEU A 56 -43.92 8.34 -27.93
CA LEU A 56 -42.63 8.69 -28.52
C LEU A 56 -42.13 10.05 -28.00
N GLN A 57 -42.99 11.06 -27.92
CA GLN A 57 -42.64 12.36 -27.34
C GLN A 57 -42.22 12.23 -25.88
N LYS A 58 -42.99 11.48 -25.06
CA LYS A 58 -42.62 11.20 -23.67
C LYS A 58 -41.27 10.47 -23.58
N TYR A 59 -40.98 9.55 -24.50
CA TYR A 59 -39.70 8.84 -24.58
C TYR A 59 -38.52 9.79 -24.83
N VAL A 60 -38.66 10.69 -25.80
CA VAL A 60 -37.63 11.69 -26.11
C VAL A 60 -37.41 12.65 -24.93
N LEU A 61 -38.47 13.10 -24.28
CA LEU A 61 -38.37 13.95 -23.08
C LEU A 61 -37.71 13.21 -21.90
N ALA A 62 -38.05 11.94 -21.70
CA ALA A 62 -37.42 11.10 -20.69
C ALA A 62 -35.91 10.90 -20.98
N LEU A 63 -35.49 10.75 -22.24
CA LEU A 63 -34.07 10.70 -22.63
C LEU A 63 -33.35 12.02 -22.34
N ALA A 64 -33.98 13.14 -22.70
CA ALA A 64 -33.43 14.48 -22.47
C ALA A 64 -33.24 14.78 -20.97
N GLY A 65 -34.15 14.30 -20.11
CA GLY A 65 -34.07 14.47 -18.66
C GLY A 65 -33.18 13.43 -17.96
N GLY A 66 -33.25 12.16 -18.38
CA GLY A 66 -32.53 11.05 -17.76
C GLY A 66 -31.03 11.08 -18.02
N THR A 67 -30.61 11.52 -19.22
CA THR A 67 -29.19 11.55 -19.60
C THR A 67 -28.37 12.48 -18.69
N PRO A 68 -28.77 13.75 -18.43
CA PRO A 68 -28.11 14.61 -17.45
C PRO A 68 -28.01 13.98 -16.06
N VAL A 69 -29.05 13.29 -15.58
CA VAL A 69 -29.04 12.62 -14.27
C VAL A 69 -27.95 11.55 -14.23
N SER A 70 -27.89 10.67 -15.24
CA SER A 70 -26.87 9.61 -15.30
C SER A 70 -25.44 10.16 -15.43
N VAL A 71 -25.26 11.24 -16.19
CA VAL A 71 -23.96 11.91 -16.35
C VAL A 71 -23.52 12.58 -15.04
N LEU A 72 -24.41 13.32 -14.38
CA LEU A 72 -24.13 13.98 -13.11
C LEU A 72 -23.89 12.97 -11.98
N TYR A 73 -24.67 11.89 -11.94
CA TYR A 73 -24.43 10.76 -11.04
C TYR A 73 -23.00 10.23 -11.16
N LYS A 74 -22.55 9.92 -12.38
CA LYS A 74 -21.19 9.44 -12.64
C LYS A 74 -20.14 10.49 -12.24
N PHE A 75 -20.36 11.75 -12.62
CA PHE A 75 -19.45 12.85 -12.31
C PHE A 75 -19.23 13.04 -10.81
N TYR A 76 -20.31 13.12 -10.01
CA TYR A 76 -20.19 13.34 -8.57
C TYR A 76 -19.62 12.11 -7.86
N ARG A 77 -19.91 10.90 -8.35
CA ARG A 77 -19.28 9.66 -7.85
C ARG A 77 -17.76 9.67 -8.05
N ASP A 78 -17.31 9.97 -9.27
CA ASP A 78 -15.88 10.03 -9.60
C ASP A 78 -15.18 11.16 -8.84
N LYS A 79 -15.85 12.31 -8.69
CA LYS A 79 -15.35 13.44 -7.89
C LYS A 79 -15.15 13.05 -6.42
N LEU A 80 -16.12 12.36 -5.82
CA LEU A 80 -16.02 11.89 -4.43
C LEU A 80 -14.87 10.90 -4.25
N ALA A 81 -14.71 9.95 -5.18
CA ALA A 81 -13.59 9.00 -5.17
C ALA A 81 -12.25 9.74 -5.21
N MET A 82 -12.13 10.78 -6.04
CA MET A 82 -10.90 11.55 -6.19
C MET A 82 -10.57 12.40 -4.96
N GLU A 83 -11.55 13.11 -4.40
CA GLU A 83 -11.35 13.91 -3.17
C GLU A 83 -10.98 13.00 -1.99
N TRP A 84 -11.66 11.85 -1.87
CA TRP A 84 -11.33 10.88 -0.84
C TRP A 84 -9.92 10.30 -1.01
N ARG A 85 -9.52 9.95 -2.24
CA ARG A 85 -8.15 9.51 -2.53
C ARG A 85 -7.13 10.58 -2.15
N SER A 86 -7.35 11.84 -2.57
CA SER A 86 -6.42 12.93 -2.29
C SER A 86 -6.21 13.11 -0.78
N TRP A 87 -7.29 13.09 -0.02
CA TRP A 87 -7.23 13.20 1.44
C TRP A 87 -6.52 11.99 2.08
N MET A 88 -6.84 10.77 1.64
CA MET A 88 -6.25 9.54 2.17
C MET A 88 -4.74 9.48 1.88
N THR A 89 -4.33 9.78 0.66
CA THR A 89 -2.91 9.81 0.28
C THR A 89 -2.15 10.86 1.10
N LYS A 90 -2.69 12.08 1.25
CA LYS A 90 -2.05 13.11 2.10
C LYS A 90 -1.88 12.63 3.53
N ARG A 91 -2.91 12.06 4.13
CA ARG A 91 -2.85 11.53 5.50
C ARG A 91 -1.84 10.40 5.64
N ILE A 92 -1.80 9.46 4.69
CA ILE A 92 -0.82 8.37 4.71
C ILE A 92 0.60 8.94 4.58
N LEU A 93 0.83 9.93 3.71
CA LEU A 93 2.12 10.60 3.57
C LEU A 93 2.53 11.32 4.86
N ASP A 94 1.61 12.04 5.51
CA ASP A 94 1.87 12.70 6.79
C ASP A 94 2.24 11.67 7.87
N MET A 95 1.56 10.51 7.89
CA MET A 95 1.89 9.40 8.80
C MET A 95 3.21 8.70 8.44
N PHE A 96 3.55 8.62 7.16
CA PHE A 96 4.78 8.02 6.65
C PHE A 96 6.01 8.87 7.01
N GLU A 97 5.88 10.19 6.94
CA GLU A 97 6.91 11.15 7.38
C GLU A 97 6.99 11.23 8.91
N ALA A 98 5.85 11.15 9.60
CA ALA A 98 5.79 11.29 11.05
C ALA A 98 6.72 10.31 11.77
N ARG A 99 7.50 10.83 12.74
CA ARG A 99 8.40 10.04 13.60
C ARG A 99 9.39 9.13 12.87
N ARG A 100 9.73 9.44 11.60
CA ARG A 100 10.60 8.60 10.75
C ARG A 100 10.02 7.20 10.47
N ASN A 101 8.70 7.06 10.41
CA ASN A 101 8.05 5.78 10.11
C ASN A 101 8.53 5.16 8.79
N PHE A 102 8.87 5.98 7.77
CA PHE A 102 9.48 5.49 6.54
C PHE A 102 10.72 4.61 6.78
N TYR A 103 11.50 4.91 7.81
CA TYR A 103 12.69 4.16 8.18
C TYR A 103 12.34 2.88 8.94
N GLU A 104 11.41 2.96 9.90
CA GLU A 104 10.94 1.79 10.65
C GLU A 104 10.31 0.72 9.73
N LEU A 105 9.64 1.15 8.66
CA LEU A 105 9.03 0.28 7.67
C LEU A 105 10.06 -0.46 6.80
N GLU A 106 11.19 0.18 6.48
CA GLU A 106 12.27 -0.49 5.74
C GLU A 106 13.02 -1.52 6.62
N THR A 107 13.05 -1.27 7.92
CA THR A 107 13.69 -2.14 8.89
C THR A 107 12.82 -3.33 9.28
N LYS A 108 11.51 -3.13 9.43
CA LYS A 108 10.53 -4.18 9.70
C LYS A 108 10.10 -4.82 8.38
N SER A 109 10.69 -5.97 8.03
CA SER A 109 10.40 -6.74 6.81
C SER A 109 8.98 -7.32 6.71
N GLU A 110 8.04 -6.89 7.56
CA GLU A 110 6.63 -7.31 7.56
C GLU A 110 5.84 -6.59 6.45
N ILE A 111 6.25 -5.38 6.04
CA ILE A 111 5.51 -4.58 5.06
C ILE A 111 6.28 -4.55 3.74
N ASP A 112 5.78 -5.28 2.74
CA ASP A 112 6.30 -5.29 1.39
C ASP A 112 5.83 -4.06 0.59
N ASN A 113 6.74 -3.51 -0.21
CA ASN A 113 6.50 -2.45 -1.20
C ASN A 113 5.63 -1.27 -0.68
N PRO A 114 6.07 -0.55 0.38
CA PRO A 114 5.28 0.52 0.98
C PRO A 114 4.95 1.66 0.01
N ASP A 115 5.82 1.91 -0.97
CA ASP A 115 5.60 2.82 -2.10
C ASP A 115 4.40 2.40 -2.96
N GLN A 116 4.29 1.12 -3.30
CA GLN A 116 3.14 0.57 -4.00
C GLN A 116 1.86 0.72 -3.18
N ARG A 117 1.91 0.41 -1.88
CA ARG A 117 0.74 0.54 -0.99
C ARG A 117 0.22 1.97 -0.91
N ILE A 118 1.12 2.96 -0.89
CA ILE A 118 0.75 4.39 -0.86
C ILE A 118 0.18 4.84 -2.22
N ALA A 119 0.79 4.41 -3.33
CA ALA A 119 0.45 4.91 -4.66
C ALA A 119 -0.76 4.21 -5.30
N GLU A 120 -0.80 2.87 -5.23
CA GLU A 120 -1.80 2.02 -5.90
C GLU A 120 -2.86 1.53 -4.92
N ASP A 121 -2.49 1.03 -3.74
CA ASP A 121 -3.50 0.41 -2.86
C ASP A 121 -4.44 1.45 -2.24
N ALA A 122 -3.94 2.65 -1.89
CA ALA A 122 -4.80 3.74 -1.44
C ALA A 122 -5.83 4.16 -2.51
N ARG A 123 -5.43 4.13 -3.79
CA ARG A 123 -6.33 4.37 -4.93
C ARG A 123 -7.34 3.24 -5.06
N ALA A 124 -6.89 2.00 -5.05
CA ALA A 124 -7.74 0.82 -5.16
C ALA A 124 -8.76 0.81 -4.02
N PHE A 125 -8.31 1.00 -2.78
CA PHE A 125 -9.17 1.04 -1.59
C PHE A 125 -10.27 2.11 -1.71
N THR A 126 -9.92 3.36 -2.00
CA THR A 126 -10.90 4.46 -2.05
C THR A 126 -11.90 4.29 -3.19
N ARG A 127 -11.44 3.90 -4.38
CA ARG A 127 -12.31 3.71 -5.55
C ARG A 127 -13.18 2.47 -5.44
N VAL A 128 -12.56 1.30 -5.18
CA VAL A 128 -13.28 0.02 -5.11
C VAL A 128 -14.25 0.01 -3.94
N SER A 129 -13.88 0.57 -2.78
CA SER A 129 -14.83 0.63 -1.64
C SER A 129 -16.02 1.54 -1.93
N LEU A 130 -15.80 2.69 -2.60
CA LEU A 130 -16.89 3.59 -2.95
C LEU A 130 -17.81 2.98 -4.01
N ASP A 131 -17.22 2.45 -5.10
CA ASP A 131 -17.96 1.76 -6.15
C ASP A 131 -18.75 0.59 -5.55
N PHE A 132 -18.14 -0.25 -4.70
CA PHE A 132 -18.82 -1.33 -4.00
C PHE A 132 -20.00 -0.84 -3.16
N SER A 133 -19.80 0.20 -2.34
CA SER A 133 -20.84 0.72 -1.45
C SER A 133 -22.03 1.30 -2.23
N ILE A 134 -21.74 2.01 -3.32
CA ILE A 134 -22.78 2.58 -4.19
C ILE A 134 -23.47 1.50 -4.99
N THR A 135 -22.74 0.52 -5.52
CA THR A 135 -23.33 -0.64 -6.19
C THR A 135 -24.26 -1.35 -5.22
N LEU A 136 -23.81 -1.70 -4.01
CA LEU A 136 -24.65 -2.34 -3.00
C LEU A 136 -25.93 -1.54 -2.70
N LEU A 137 -25.82 -0.21 -2.55
CA LEU A 137 -26.98 0.65 -2.35
C LEU A 137 -27.93 0.63 -3.54
N THR A 138 -27.39 0.78 -4.75
CA THR A 138 -28.16 0.76 -6.01
C THR A 138 -28.85 -0.59 -6.17
N SER A 139 -28.14 -1.68 -5.89
CA SER A 139 -28.61 -3.05 -5.92
C SER A 139 -29.79 -3.29 -4.99
N ILE A 140 -29.77 -2.75 -3.77
CA ILE A 140 -30.90 -2.85 -2.83
C ILE A 140 -32.12 -2.09 -3.37
N ILE A 141 -31.92 -0.89 -3.91
CA ILE A 141 -32.99 -0.05 -4.43
C ILE A 141 -33.62 -0.69 -5.68
N ASP A 142 -32.79 -1.14 -6.61
CA ASP A 142 -33.19 -1.78 -7.86
C ASP A 142 -33.88 -3.11 -7.56
N LEU A 143 -33.31 -3.96 -6.71
CA LEU A 143 -33.94 -5.20 -6.26
C LEU A 143 -35.32 -4.94 -5.66
N ALA A 144 -35.48 -3.96 -4.78
CA ALA A 144 -36.78 -3.63 -4.19
C ALA A 144 -37.77 -3.12 -5.23
N SER A 145 -37.35 -2.19 -6.09
CA SER A 145 -38.20 -1.55 -7.10
C SER A 145 -38.65 -2.55 -8.16
N PHE A 146 -37.70 -3.28 -8.75
CA PHE A 146 -37.96 -4.25 -9.81
C PHE A 146 -38.62 -5.53 -9.31
N SER A 147 -38.35 -5.97 -8.08
CA SER A 147 -39.13 -7.06 -7.46
C SER A 147 -40.58 -6.66 -7.26
N THR A 148 -40.84 -5.43 -6.80
CA THR A 148 -42.20 -4.92 -6.61
C THR A 148 -42.95 -4.84 -7.95
N ILE A 149 -42.31 -4.31 -8.99
CA ILE A 149 -42.86 -4.26 -10.35
C ILE A 149 -43.18 -5.66 -10.84
N LEU A 150 -42.22 -6.58 -10.75
CA LEU A 150 -42.37 -7.92 -11.29
C LEU A 150 -43.42 -8.73 -10.55
N TYR A 151 -43.45 -8.67 -9.21
CA TYR A 151 -44.46 -9.33 -8.40
C TYR A 151 -45.87 -8.80 -8.70
N SER A 152 -46.01 -7.49 -8.92
CA SER A 152 -47.32 -6.88 -9.22
C SER A 152 -47.89 -7.31 -10.57
N ILE A 153 -47.03 -7.70 -11.53
CA ILE A 153 -47.46 -8.08 -12.88
C ILE A 153 -47.51 -9.61 -13.04
N TYR A 154 -46.51 -10.34 -12.53
CA TYR A 154 -46.37 -11.80 -12.67
C TYR A 154 -45.81 -12.47 -11.38
N PRO A 155 -46.65 -12.76 -10.37
CA PRO A 155 -46.22 -13.39 -9.11
C PRO A 155 -45.52 -14.75 -9.30
N GLU A 156 -46.01 -15.57 -10.23
CA GLU A 156 -45.43 -16.89 -10.52
C GLU A 156 -44.04 -16.78 -11.16
N LEU A 157 -43.87 -15.82 -12.09
CA LEU A 157 -42.59 -15.53 -12.73
C LEU A 157 -41.57 -14.98 -11.73
N PHE A 158 -42.02 -14.14 -10.77
CA PHE A 158 -41.19 -13.64 -9.68
C PHE A 158 -40.61 -14.78 -8.83
N ALA A 159 -41.45 -15.73 -8.40
CA ALA A 159 -41.00 -16.88 -7.60
C ALA A 159 -40.01 -17.76 -8.38
N ALA A 160 -40.29 -18.03 -9.67
CA ALA A 160 -39.39 -18.78 -10.54
C ALA A 160 -38.02 -18.09 -10.68
N ILE A 161 -38.00 -16.76 -10.82
CA ILE A 161 -36.78 -15.97 -10.94
C ILE A 161 -35.98 -15.96 -9.64
N LEU A 162 -36.61 -15.93 -8.47
CA LEU A 162 -35.88 -16.01 -7.19
C LEU A 162 -35.12 -17.33 -7.05
N VAL A 163 -35.81 -18.46 -7.30
CA VAL A 163 -35.19 -19.79 -7.26
C VAL A 163 -34.07 -19.89 -8.29
N TYR A 164 -34.35 -19.41 -9.50
CA TYR A 164 -33.39 -19.38 -10.57
C TYR A 164 -32.15 -18.58 -10.16
N SER A 165 -32.31 -17.30 -9.82
CA SER A 165 -31.24 -16.36 -9.45
C SER A 165 -30.40 -16.84 -8.26
N GLY A 166 -31.04 -17.44 -7.25
CA GLY A 166 -30.34 -18.06 -6.11
C GLY A 166 -29.41 -19.18 -6.54
N PHE A 167 -29.86 -20.05 -7.45
CA PHE A 167 -29.02 -21.11 -8.02
C PHE A 167 -27.84 -20.55 -8.84
N GLY A 168 -28.11 -19.58 -9.72
CA GLY A 168 -27.07 -18.94 -10.54
C GLY A 168 -26.00 -18.23 -9.72
N THR A 169 -26.43 -17.51 -8.68
CA THR A 169 -25.55 -16.86 -7.71
C THR A 169 -24.70 -17.90 -6.99
N GLY A 170 -25.31 -18.96 -6.42
CA GLY A 170 -24.58 -20.02 -5.73
C GLY A 170 -23.50 -20.67 -6.59
N CYS A 171 -23.82 -21.02 -7.84
CA CYS A 171 -22.86 -21.55 -8.80
C CYS A 171 -21.75 -20.55 -9.15
N THR A 172 -22.10 -19.26 -9.30
CA THR A 172 -21.15 -18.17 -9.56
C THR A 172 -20.15 -18.01 -8.42
N LEU A 173 -20.60 -18.03 -7.16
CA LEU A 173 -19.72 -17.96 -5.99
C LEU A 173 -18.81 -19.19 -5.91
N PHE A 174 -19.36 -20.38 -6.18
CA PHE A 174 -18.61 -21.63 -6.15
C PHE A 174 -17.50 -21.67 -7.20
N ILE A 175 -17.79 -21.28 -8.44
CA ILE A 175 -16.82 -21.23 -9.55
C ILE A 175 -15.83 -20.07 -9.35
N GLY A 176 -16.32 -18.92 -8.88
CA GLY A 176 -15.56 -17.68 -8.78
C GLY A 176 -14.59 -17.60 -7.60
N ASN A 177 -14.79 -18.36 -6.52
CA ASN A 177 -13.96 -18.28 -5.30
C ASN A 177 -12.44 -18.42 -5.58
N LYS A 178 -12.07 -19.27 -6.54
CA LYS A 178 -10.66 -19.48 -6.92
C LYS A 178 -10.00 -18.26 -7.57
N LEU A 179 -10.77 -17.38 -8.22
CA LEU A 179 -10.24 -16.21 -8.93
C LEU A 179 -9.56 -15.22 -8.01
N VAL A 180 -10.05 -15.08 -6.77
CA VAL A 180 -9.54 -14.06 -5.86
C VAL A 180 -8.10 -14.35 -5.44
N GLY A 181 -7.78 -15.61 -5.15
CA GLY A 181 -6.41 -16.03 -4.85
C GLY A 181 -5.46 -15.83 -6.03
N ILE A 182 -5.89 -16.21 -7.24
CA ILE A 182 -5.09 -16.05 -8.46
C ILE A 182 -4.83 -14.58 -8.77
N ASN A 183 -5.81 -13.70 -8.56
CA ASN A 183 -5.66 -12.26 -8.77
C ASN A 183 -4.69 -11.63 -7.75
N PHE A 184 -4.71 -12.09 -6.49
CA PHE A 184 -3.72 -11.65 -5.50
C PHE A 184 -2.30 -12.12 -5.88
N GLU A 185 -2.14 -13.40 -6.27
CA GLU A 185 -0.87 -13.92 -6.78
C GLU A 185 -0.36 -13.11 -7.99
N GLN A 186 -1.27 -12.60 -8.84
CA GLN A 186 -0.91 -11.78 -10.00
C GLN A 186 -0.21 -10.48 -9.57
N LEU A 187 -0.83 -9.75 -8.65
CA LEU A 187 -0.29 -8.49 -8.12
C LEU A 187 1.10 -8.71 -7.51
N GLN A 188 1.27 -9.79 -6.75
CA GLN A 188 2.55 -10.14 -6.14
C GLN A 188 3.62 -10.50 -7.17
N ARG A 189 3.28 -11.30 -8.20
CA ARG A 189 4.24 -11.69 -9.25
C ARG A 189 4.67 -10.51 -10.11
N GLU A 190 3.76 -9.59 -10.43
CA GLU A 190 4.09 -8.34 -11.14
C GLU A 190 4.98 -7.40 -10.30
N ALA A 191 4.73 -7.30 -9.00
CA ALA A 191 5.57 -6.54 -8.08
C ALA A 191 6.98 -7.14 -8.02
N ASN A 192 7.09 -8.46 -7.87
CA ASN A 192 8.38 -9.17 -7.86
C ASN A 192 9.19 -8.99 -9.15
N PHE A 193 8.52 -8.92 -10.31
CA PHE A 193 9.14 -8.61 -11.59
C PHE A 193 9.64 -7.16 -11.65
N ARG A 194 8.79 -6.19 -11.29
CA ARG A 194 9.18 -4.76 -11.24
C ARG A 194 10.35 -4.52 -10.30
N PHE A 195 10.32 -5.13 -9.12
CA PHE A 195 11.40 -5.06 -8.14
C PHE A 195 12.73 -5.59 -8.71
N SER A 196 12.71 -6.67 -9.50
CA SER A 196 13.93 -7.16 -10.15
C SER A 196 14.55 -6.17 -11.13
N LEU A 197 13.73 -5.38 -11.84
CA LEU A 197 14.23 -4.33 -12.73
C LEU A 197 14.86 -3.17 -11.94
N VAL A 198 14.23 -2.76 -10.83
CA VAL A 198 14.78 -1.75 -9.92
C VAL A 198 16.11 -2.21 -9.34
N ARG A 199 16.18 -3.46 -8.87
CA ARG A 199 17.40 -4.07 -8.34
C ARG A 199 18.53 -4.10 -9.36
N MET A 200 18.24 -4.48 -10.61
CA MET A 200 19.25 -4.47 -11.69
C MET A 200 19.79 -3.05 -11.93
N ARG A 201 18.90 -2.04 -11.94
CA ARG A 201 19.29 -0.63 -12.10
C ARG A 201 20.16 -0.14 -10.95
N GLU A 202 19.79 -0.45 -9.71
CA GLU A 202 20.52 0.00 -8.51
C GLU A 202 21.90 -0.67 -8.35
N ASN A 203 22.08 -1.84 -8.95
CA ASN A 203 23.33 -2.61 -8.89
C ASN A 203 24.04 -2.69 -10.26
N ALA A 204 23.69 -1.80 -11.20
CA ALA A 204 24.15 -1.88 -12.58
C ALA A 204 25.69 -1.88 -12.72
N GLU A 205 26.38 -1.07 -11.90
CA GLU A 205 27.84 -0.99 -11.90
C GLU A 205 28.49 -2.31 -11.48
N SER A 206 28.03 -2.92 -10.38
CA SER A 206 28.53 -4.22 -9.93
C SER A 206 28.22 -5.32 -10.95
N ILE A 207 27.01 -5.33 -11.51
CA ILE A 207 26.62 -6.32 -12.52
C ILE A 207 27.51 -6.21 -13.76
N ALA A 208 27.75 -4.99 -14.26
CA ALA A 208 28.62 -4.75 -15.41
C ALA A 208 30.08 -5.12 -15.12
N PHE A 209 30.57 -4.79 -13.92
CA PHE A 209 31.95 -5.10 -13.52
C PHE A 209 32.19 -6.62 -13.42
N TYR A 210 31.24 -7.38 -12.90
CA TYR A 210 31.34 -8.82 -12.74
C TYR A 210 30.82 -9.64 -13.94
N GLY A 211 30.34 -8.99 -15.01
CA GLY A 211 29.78 -9.68 -16.19
C GLY A 211 28.51 -10.50 -15.87
N GLY A 212 27.72 -10.04 -14.89
CA GLY A 212 26.56 -10.75 -14.35
C GLY A 212 25.27 -10.58 -15.16
N GLU A 213 25.29 -9.84 -16.27
CA GLU A 213 24.09 -9.41 -17.00
C GLU A 213 23.23 -10.59 -17.45
N ASN A 214 23.86 -11.65 -17.96
CA ASN A 214 23.15 -12.83 -18.45
C ASN A 214 22.43 -13.59 -17.31
N ILE A 215 23.03 -13.61 -16.11
CA ILE A 215 22.47 -14.30 -14.94
C ILE A 215 21.26 -13.51 -14.42
N GLU A 216 21.43 -12.21 -14.22
CA GLU A 216 20.35 -11.31 -13.78
C GLU A 216 19.21 -11.28 -14.80
N MET A 217 19.52 -11.21 -16.09
CA MET A 217 18.52 -11.24 -17.16
C MET A 217 17.74 -12.56 -17.19
N LYS A 218 18.39 -13.69 -16.93
CA LYS A 218 17.71 -15.00 -16.86
C LYS A 218 16.71 -15.05 -15.70
N GLU A 219 17.07 -14.50 -14.55
CA GLU A 219 16.18 -14.43 -13.38
C GLU A 219 15.01 -13.45 -13.61
N ILE A 220 15.27 -12.28 -14.20
CA ILE A 220 14.22 -11.32 -14.58
C ILE A 220 13.22 -11.98 -15.55
N LYS A 221 13.72 -12.66 -16.60
CA LYS A 221 12.87 -13.38 -17.56
C LYS A 221 12.03 -14.48 -16.89
N LYS A 222 12.60 -15.21 -15.92
CA LYS A 222 11.88 -16.23 -15.15
C LYS A 222 10.73 -15.63 -14.34
N ARG A 223 10.95 -14.49 -13.68
CA ARG A 223 9.91 -13.78 -12.91
C ARG A 223 8.82 -13.22 -13.81
N PHE A 224 9.21 -12.66 -14.95
CA PHE A 224 8.26 -12.24 -15.99
C PHE A 224 7.39 -13.42 -16.45
N GLN A 225 8.00 -14.55 -16.79
CA GLN A 225 7.27 -15.74 -17.22
C GLN A 225 6.30 -16.22 -16.13
N SER A 226 6.71 -16.20 -14.86
CA SER A 226 5.84 -16.56 -13.74
C SER A 226 4.59 -15.67 -13.64
N ALA A 227 4.72 -14.36 -13.90
CA ALA A 227 3.60 -13.43 -13.95
C ALA A 227 2.68 -13.70 -15.15
N ILE A 228 3.24 -14.01 -16.31
CA ILE A 228 2.49 -14.37 -17.52
C ILE A 228 1.73 -15.69 -17.32
N ASP A 229 2.37 -16.71 -16.75
CA ASP A 229 1.75 -18.01 -16.49
C ASP A 229 0.54 -17.86 -15.53
N ASN A 230 0.66 -16.98 -14.53
CA ASN A 230 -0.46 -16.67 -13.64
C ASN A 230 -1.58 -15.89 -14.35
N SER A 231 -1.22 -14.98 -15.26
CA SER A 231 -2.18 -14.25 -16.09
C SER A 231 -3.00 -15.22 -16.94
N PHE A 232 -2.36 -16.22 -17.56
CA PHE A 232 -3.07 -17.26 -18.31
C PHE A 232 -3.97 -18.12 -17.42
N ARG A 233 -3.56 -18.41 -16.17
CA ARG A 233 -4.43 -19.08 -15.19
C ARG A 233 -5.65 -18.21 -14.87
N LEU A 234 -5.47 -16.91 -14.66
CA LEU A 234 -6.55 -15.97 -14.40
C LEU A 234 -7.54 -15.95 -15.57
N ILE A 235 -7.05 -15.76 -16.80
CA ILE A 235 -7.86 -15.76 -18.03
C ILE A 235 -8.63 -17.07 -18.19
N SER A 236 -7.99 -18.22 -17.94
CA SER A 236 -8.63 -19.53 -18.08
C SER A 236 -9.77 -19.72 -17.06
N ASN A 237 -9.59 -19.26 -15.83
CA ASN A 237 -10.64 -19.35 -14.80
C ASN A 237 -11.75 -18.32 -15.08
N GLN A 238 -11.41 -17.12 -15.55
CA GLN A 238 -12.39 -16.11 -15.98
C GLN A 238 -13.25 -16.62 -17.13
N ARG A 239 -12.65 -17.26 -18.14
CA ARG A 239 -13.38 -17.90 -19.25
C ARG A 239 -14.38 -18.92 -18.76
N ASN A 240 -14.01 -19.76 -17.78
CA ASN A 240 -14.93 -20.79 -17.26
C ASN A 240 -16.12 -20.16 -16.50
N LEU A 241 -15.86 -19.10 -15.72
CA LEU A 241 -16.92 -18.33 -15.06
C LEU A 241 -17.82 -17.62 -16.08
N GLU A 242 -17.21 -17.02 -17.10
CA GLU A 242 -17.93 -16.32 -18.16
C GLU A 242 -18.79 -17.28 -18.98
N LEU A 243 -18.27 -18.46 -19.32
CA LEU A 243 -19.05 -19.50 -20.00
C LEU A 243 -20.31 -19.86 -19.20
N PHE A 244 -20.17 -20.08 -17.89
CA PHE A 244 -21.31 -20.37 -17.03
C PHE A 244 -22.31 -19.20 -17.01
N THR A 245 -21.85 -17.99 -16.69
CA THR A 245 -22.72 -16.81 -16.56
C THR A 245 -23.45 -16.46 -17.87
N VAL A 246 -22.77 -16.61 -19.01
CA VAL A 246 -23.35 -16.40 -20.35
C VAL A 246 -24.36 -17.49 -20.69
N ALA A 247 -24.01 -18.77 -20.52
CA ALA A 247 -24.92 -19.88 -20.80
C ALA A 247 -26.18 -19.82 -19.92
N TYR A 248 -25.98 -19.50 -18.65
CA TYR A 248 -27.04 -19.29 -17.70
C TYR A 248 -27.96 -18.14 -18.14
N ARG A 249 -27.42 -16.96 -18.50
CA ARG A 249 -28.22 -15.85 -19.03
C ARG A 249 -29.06 -16.22 -20.26
N TYR A 250 -28.51 -16.98 -21.21
CA TYR A 250 -29.25 -17.41 -22.41
C TYR A 250 -30.40 -18.39 -22.11
N MET A 251 -30.27 -19.23 -21.08
CA MET A 251 -31.31 -20.20 -20.71
C MET A 251 -32.63 -19.53 -20.29
N VAL A 252 -32.57 -18.31 -19.76
CA VAL A 252 -33.76 -17.52 -19.38
C VAL A 252 -34.45 -16.90 -20.58
N GLN A 253 -33.67 -16.41 -21.56
CA GLN A 253 -34.19 -15.69 -22.71
C GLN A 253 -35.11 -16.56 -23.60
N GLY A 254 -34.90 -17.88 -23.62
CA GLY A 254 -35.66 -18.80 -24.47
C GLY A 254 -37.10 -19.14 -24.02
N LYS A 255 -37.58 -18.64 -22.87
CA LYS A 255 -38.85 -19.11 -22.25
C LYS A 255 -39.97 -18.06 -22.09
N ILE A 256 -39.83 -16.82 -22.56
CA ILE A 256 -40.76 -15.72 -22.18
C ILE A 256 -41.25 -14.90 -23.42
N GLU A 257 -42.54 -14.51 -23.45
CA GLU A 257 -43.25 -13.78 -24.54
C GLU A 257 -42.95 -12.26 -24.65
N LEU A 258 -42.71 -11.81 -25.89
CA LEU A 258 -42.03 -10.56 -26.33
C LEU A 258 -42.49 -9.19 -25.77
N GLY A 259 -43.76 -8.97 -25.38
CA GLY A 259 -44.23 -7.65 -24.92
C GLY A 259 -43.92 -7.37 -23.44
N VAL A 260 -44.10 -8.41 -22.62
CA VAL A 260 -43.79 -8.46 -21.18
C VAL A 260 -42.29 -8.67 -20.95
N VAL A 261 -41.60 -9.21 -21.96
CA VAL A 261 -40.15 -9.42 -21.98
C VAL A 261 -39.41 -8.14 -21.61
N SER A 262 -39.72 -6.96 -22.16
CA SER A 262 -38.86 -5.78 -21.93
C SER A 262 -38.74 -5.36 -20.45
N GLN A 263 -39.85 -5.34 -19.71
CA GLN A 263 -39.89 -4.93 -18.31
C GLN A 263 -39.39 -6.04 -17.38
N SER A 264 -39.85 -7.29 -17.57
CA SER A 264 -39.41 -8.44 -16.78
C SER A 264 -37.94 -8.78 -17.01
N TYR A 265 -37.43 -8.59 -18.24
CA TYR A 265 -36.02 -8.78 -18.60
C TYR A 265 -35.12 -7.69 -18.03
N GLY A 266 -35.56 -6.42 -18.06
CA GLY A 266 -34.85 -5.32 -17.41
C GLY A 266 -34.73 -5.57 -15.90
N ALA A 267 -35.86 -5.82 -15.24
CA ALA A 267 -35.93 -6.19 -13.82
C ALA A 267 -35.02 -7.38 -13.47
N PHE A 268 -35.06 -8.43 -14.29
CA PHE A 268 -34.27 -9.64 -14.11
C PHE A 268 -32.75 -9.38 -14.16
N ASN A 269 -32.27 -8.63 -15.17
CA ASN A 269 -30.83 -8.37 -15.31
C ASN A 269 -30.27 -7.51 -14.17
N HIS A 270 -31.07 -6.59 -13.61
CA HIS A 270 -30.71 -5.85 -12.41
C HIS A 270 -30.53 -6.81 -11.21
N ILE A 271 -31.55 -7.64 -10.93
CA ILE A 271 -31.52 -8.60 -9.82
C ILE A 271 -30.34 -9.58 -9.90
N LEU A 272 -30.02 -10.08 -11.10
CA LEU A 272 -28.91 -11.02 -11.30
C LEU A 272 -27.53 -10.36 -11.13
N SER A 273 -27.39 -9.10 -11.53
CA SER A 273 -26.15 -8.33 -11.39
C SER A 273 -25.86 -7.97 -9.94
N ASP A 274 -26.91 -7.76 -9.15
CA ASP A 274 -26.88 -7.25 -7.78
C ASP A 274 -26.42 -8.27 -6.73
N LEU A 275 -26.56 -9.57 -7.04
CA LEU A 275 -26.28 -10.67 -6.10
C LEU A 275 -24.82 -11.19 -6.14
N SER A 276 -23.96 -10.65 -7.00
CA SER A 276 -22.60 -11.16 -7.22
C SER A 276 -21.54 -10.27 -6.58
N ILE A 277 -21.44 -10.24 -5.24
CA ILE A 277 -20.33 -9.55 -4.58
C ILE A 277 -19.74 -10.34 -3.41
N ILE A 278 -18.45 -10.69 -3.50
CA ILE A 278 -17.64 -11.29 -2.42
C ILE A 278 -16.44 -10.37 -2.09
N VAL A 279 -16.11 -10.30 -0.79
CA VAL A 279 -14.91 -9.69 -0.20
C VAL A 279 -14.06 -10.75 0.51
N ASN A 280 -12.75 -10.50 0.62
CA ASN A 280 -11.71 -11.44 1.02
C ASN A 280 -10.74 -10.90 2.11
N GLN A 281 -10.06 -11.85 2.78
CA GLN A 281 -8.68 -11.89 3.33
C GLN A 281 -8.35 -11.74 4.84
N THR A 282 -7.32 -12.51 5.24
CA THR A 282 -6.73 -12.85 6.56
C THR A 282 -5.19 -12.55 6.58
N PRO A 283 -4.30 -13.12 7.46
CA PRO A 283 -3.58 -12.46 8.57
C PRO A 283 -2.02 -12.50 8.46
N ASP A 284 -1.27 -12.07 9.51
CA ASP A 284 0.21 -11.96 9.52
C ASP A 284 0.88 -12.47 10.84
N ASN A 285 2.17 -12.83 10.83
CA ASN A 285 2.95 -13.30 12.01
C ASN A 285 4.50 -13.17 11.82
N SER A 286 5.26 -12.81 12.88
CA SER A 286 6.71 -12.50 12.82
C SER A 286 7.63 -13.19 13.84
N ARG A 287 8.97 -13.16 13.59
CA ARG A 287 10.05 -13.91 14.28
C ARG A 287 11.09 -12.99 14.97
N VAL A 288 11.65 -13.44 16.10
CA VAL A 288 12.66 -12.74 16.95
C VAL A 288 14.12 -13.08 16.54
N LEU A 289 15.05 -12.13 16.71
CA LEU A 289 16.46 -12.20 16.23
C LEU A 289 17.56 -12.27 17.32
N ILE A 290 17.40 -11.65 18.50
CA ILE A 290 18.42 -11.64 19.59
C ILE A 290 17.69 -11.68 20.93
N GLU A 291 18.15 -12.51 21.88
CA GLU A 291 17.59 -12.62 23.23
C GLU A 291 18.62 -12.23 24.30
N ASN A 292 18.17 -11.48 25.32
CA ASN A 292 18.89 -11.19 26.58
C ASN A 292 20.28 -10.51 26.45
N LEU A 293 20.43 -9.56 25.53
CA LEU A 293 21.65 -8.72 25.42
C LEU A 293 21.70 -7.66 26.53
N ASN A 294 22.74 -7.70 27.37
CA ASN A 294 23.05 -6.67 28.37
C ASN A 294 24.45 -6.10 28.11
N ILE A 295 24.55 -4.80 27.85
CA ILE A 295 25.83 -4.11 27.61
C ILE A 295 25.75 -2.68 28.17
N GLU A 296 26.84 -2.23 28.80
CA GLU A 296 27.00 -0.87 29.32
C GLU A 296 28.30 -0.28 28.76
N VAL A 297 28.23 0.93 28.18
CA VAL A 297 29.38 1.67 27.64
C VAL A 297 29.50 2.97 28.42
N GLN A 298 30.63 3.19 29.09
CA GLN A 298 30.84 4.38 29.90
C GLN A 298 31.19 5.60 29.05
N LYS A 299 31.00 6.81 29.58
CA LYS A 299 31.37 8.05 28.91
C LYS A 299 32.88 8.07 28.63
N GLY A 300 33.26 8.31 27.38
CA GLY A 300 34.64 8.28 26.91
C GLY A 300 35.18 6.88 26.57
N GLN A 301 34.38 5.81 26.73
CA GLN A 301 34.73 4.48 26.20
C GLN A 301 34.18 4.29 24.79
N HIS A 302 34.95 3.60 23.96
CA HIS A 302 34.66 3.35 22.55
C HIS A 302 34.35 1.87 22.30
N LEU A 303 33.22 1.58 21.65
CA LEU A 303 32.74 0.21 21.41
C LEU A 303 32.85 -0.18 19.93
N LEU A 304 33.52 -1.29 19.64
CA LEU A 304 33.55 -1.93 18.33
C LEU A 304 32.59 -3.11 18.29
N ILE A 305 31.72 -3.18 17.30
CA ILE A 305 30.79 -4.30 17.08
C ILE A 305 31.27 -5.10 15.85
N VAL A 306 31.57 -6.39 16.04
CA VAL A 306 32.05 -7.33 15.02
C VAL A 306 31.13 -8.56 14.94
N GLY A 307 31.09 -9.25 13.79
CA GLY A 307 30.27 -10.46 13.62
C GLY A 307 30.00 -10.79 12.15
N ASN A 308 29.60 -12.02 11.84
CA ASN A 308 29.37 -12.44 10.44
C ASN A 308 28.28 -11.59 9.75
N SER A 309 28.28 -11.56 8.41
CA SER A 309 27.19 -10.91 7.66
C SER A 309 25.86 -11.57 8.01
N GLY A 310 24.81 -10.77 8.25
CA GLY A 310 23.51 -11.27 8.69
C GLY A 310 23.36 -11.56 10.20
N ALA A 311 24.40 -11.37 11.02
CA ALA A 311 24.34 -11.59 12.48
C ALA A 311 23.60 -10.49 13.28
N GLY A 312 22.86 -9.59 12.62
CA GLY A 312 22.12 -8.52 13.29
C GLY A 312 22.91 -7.28 13.72
N LYS A 313 24.17 -7.12 13.27
CA LYS A 313 25.04 -5.95 13.59
C LYS A 313 24.36 -4.61 13.34
N SER A 314 23.93 -4.37 12.10
CA SER A 314 23.25 -3.13 11.73
C SER A 314 21.90 -3.02 12.43
N SER A 315 21.17 -4.11 12.68
CA SER A 315 19.90 -4.08 13.43
C SER A 315 20.11 -3.63 14.89
N LEU A 316 21.17 -4.11 15.56
CA LEU A 316 21.55 -3.68 16.90
C LEU A 316 22.00 -2.22 16.92
N LEU A 317 22.80 -1.82 15.93
CA LEU A 317 23.31 -0.48 15.77
C LEU A 317 22.16 0.53 15.52
N ARG A 318 21.14 0.13 14.75
CA ARG A 318 19.88 0.85 14.57
C ARG A 318 19.03 0.92 15.85
N ALA A 319 19.04 -0.12 16.68
CA ALA A 319 18.39 -0.09 18.00
C ALA A 319 19.09 0.85 18.98
N ILE A 320 20.43 0.90 18.99
CA ILE A 320 21.22 1.84 19.80
C ILE A 320 21.05 3.29 19.31
N ALA A 321 21.05 3.49 17.99
CA ALA A 321 20.65 4.75 17.35
C ALA A 321 19.14 5.01 17.47
N GLY A 322 18.40 4.09 18.12
CA GLY A 322 16.96 4.01 18.33
C GLY A 322 16.12 4.50 17.16
N LEU A 323 16.55 4.01 16.01
CA LEU A 323 15.81 3.91 14.77
C LEU A 323 15.04 2.56 14.71
N TRP A 324 15.25 1.66 15.68
CA TRP A 324 14.58 0.37 15.81
C TRP A 324 14.03 0.22 17.24
N THR A 325 12.72 0.00 17.38
CA THR A 325 12.01 -0.07 18.68
C THR A 325 11.31 -1.42 18.92
N ALA A 326 11.38 -2.35 17.97
CA ALA A 326 10.74 -3.67 18.10
C ALA A 326 11.58 -4.62 18.95
N GLY A 327 11.04 -5.05 20.11
CA GLY A 327 11.69 -5.95 21.06
C GLY A 327 11.15 -5.75 22.49
N LYS A 328 11.66 -6.52 23.45
CA LYS A 328 11.45 -6.32 24.89
C LYS A 328 12.79 -5.97 25.54
N GLY A 329 12.83 -4.94 26.38
CA GLY A 329 14.05 -4.44 27.04
C GLY A 329 14.09 -2.90 27.11
N GLU A 330 15.17 -2.34 27.63
CA GLU A 330 15.37 -0.89 27.77
C GLU A 330 16.75 -0.49 27.21
N ILE A 331 16.77 0.55 26.37
CA ILE A 331 18.01 1.15 25.84
C ILE A 331 18.08 2.59 26.32
N THR A 332 18.98 2.87 27.26
CA THR A 332 19.25 4.23 27.74
C THR A 332 20.33 4.88 26.87
N ARG A 333 20.03 6.05 26.30
CA ARG A 333 20.93 6.77 25.37
C ARG A 333 20.73 8.28 25.43
N PRO A 334 21.72 9.10 25.02
CA PRO A 334 21.56 10.54 24.91
C PRO A 334 20.43 10.93 23.95
N PRO A 335 19.81 12.12 24.11
CA PRO A 335 18.75 12.58 23.22
C PRO A 335 19.20 12.71 21.76
N PRO A 336 18.29 12.64 20.77
CA PRO A 336 18.62 12.63 19.34
C PRO A 336 19.44 13.84 18.85
N GLY A 337 19.40 14.97 19.56
CA GLY A 337 20.18 16.17 19.24
C GLY A 337 21.67 16.08 19.59
N GLU A 338 22.07 15.08 20.37
CA GLU A 338 23.44 14.89 20.85
C GLU A 338 24.04 13.54 20.37
N THR A 339 23.30 12.83 19.52
CA THR A 339 23.75 11.59 18.89
C THR A 339 23.93 11.82 17.38
N PHE A 340 25.10 11.50 16.85
CA PHE A 340 25.38 11.57 15.42
C PHE A 340 25.44 10.16 14.83
N PHE A 341 24.85 9.96 13.65
CA PHE A 341 24.82 8.66 12.97
C PHE A 341 25.41 8.82 11.56
N LEU A 342 26.46 8.05 11.26
CA LEU A 342 27.10 8.00 9.96
C LEU A 342 26.82 6.64 9.30
N PRO A 343 25.91 6.56 8.31
CA PRO A 343 25.61 5.32 7.61
C PRO A 343 26.75 4.90 6.67
N GLN A 344 26.78 3.61 6.31
CA GLN A 344 27.72 3.04 5.34
C GLN A 344 27.67 3.72 3.97
N ARG A 345 26.48 4.12 3.51
CA ARG A 345 26.27 4.86 2.27
C ARG A 345 25.60 6.21 2.58
N PRO A 346 26.33 7.33 2.54
CA PRO A 346 25.74 8.64 2.80
C PRO A 346 24.75 9.01 1.69
N TYR A 347 23.51 9.34 2.08
CA TYR A 347 22.48 9.82 1.17
C TYR A 347 22.50 11.36 1.09
N CYS A 348 22.53 11.90 -0.13
CA CYS A 348 22.33 13.33 -0.37
C CYS A 348 20.86 13.62 -0.61
N THR A 349 20.27 14.51 0.18
CA THR A 349 18.86 14.89 0.04
C THR A 349 18.58 15.52 -1.32
N LEU A 350 17.41 15.25 -1.89
CA LEU A 350 16.93 15.95 -3.08
C LEU A 350 16.78 17.46 -2.77
N GLY A 351 17.69 18.27 -3.29
CA GLY A 351 17.78 19.71 -3.01
C GLY A 351 19.17 20.25 -3.33
N SER A 352 19.41 21.52 -3.04
CA SER A 352 20.73 22.12 -3.18
C SER A 352 21.68 21.68 -2.07
N LEU A 353 22.99 21.62 -2.35
CA LEU A 353 24.01 21.34 -1.33
C LEU A 353 23.92 22.33 -0.15
N ARG A 354 23.53 23.58 -0.42
CA ARG A 354 23.27 24.61 0.60
C ARG A 354 22.14 24.21 1.53
N GLU A 355 21.05 23.67 0.99
CA GLU A 355 19.92 23.16 1.79
C GLU A 355 20.32 21.91 2.58
N GLN A 356 21.18 21.04 2.04
CA GLN A 356 21.66 19.85 2.75
C GLN A 356 22.53 20.23 3.97
N VAL A 357 23.46 21.18 3.80
CA VAL A 357 24.32 21.68 4.89
C VAL A 357 23.53 22.44 5.96
N ARG A 358 22.45 23.14 5.57
CA ARG A 358 21.58 23.87 6.52
C ARG A 358 20.50 22.99 7.15
N GLY A 359 19.93 22.04 6.38
CA GLY A 359 18.81 21.19 6.75
C GLY A 359 19.12 20.24 7.90
N GLY A 360 20.39 19.84 8.05
CA GLY A 360 20.88 19.13 9.23
C GLY A 360 20.70 19.90 10.56
N ARG A 361 20.44 21.21 10.51
CA ARG A 361 20.18 22.06 11.68
C ARG A 361 18.69 22.38 11.90
N GLU A 362 17.81 22.11 10.94
CA GLU A 362 16.42 22.60 10.93
C GLU A 362 15.33 21.51 10.86
N GLY A 363 15.70 20.22 10.79
CA GLY A 363 14.79 19.07 10.60
C GLY A 363 13.89 18.67 11.78
N GLY A 364 13.32 19.64 12.51
CA GLY A 364 12.24 19.41 13.47
C GLY A 364 10.91 19.88 12.87
N SER A 365 9.93 18.97 12.77
CA SER A 365 8.57 19.15 12.27
C SER A 365 7.95 20.53 12.60
N ARG A 366 7.09 21.04 11.71
CA ARG A 366 6.36 22.32 11.81
C ARG A 366 5.72 22.57 13.19
N GLY A 367 5.37 21.53 13.96
CA GLY A 367 4.87 21.65 15.34
C GLY A 367 5.90 22.16 16.37
N GLY A 368 7.20 22.03 16.11
CA GLY A 368 8.27 22.56 16.97
C GLY A 368 8.56 24.05 16.75
N ARG A 369 8.00 24.66 15.70
CA ARG A 369 8.21 26.09 15.38
C ARG A 369 7.59 27.02 16.42
N GLU A 370 6.46 26.64 17.00
CA GLU A 370 5.76 27.46 18.01
C GLU A 370 6.47 27.39 19.37
N GLN A 371 7.08 26.24 19.68
CA GLN A 371 7.72 26.01 20.99
C GLN A 371 9.15 26.54 21.06
N ARG A 372 9.89 26.56 19.94
CA ARG A 372 11.25 27.15 19.89
C ARG A 372 11.28 28.67 19.78
N ARG A 373 10.21 29.31 19.29
CA ARG A 373 10.18 30.77 19.14
C ARG A 373 10.09 31.53 20.47
N LYS A 374 9.74 30.87 21.58
CA LYS A 374 9.72 31.45 22.93
C LYS A 374 10.99 31.24 23.75
N GLY A 375 11.96 30.46 23.25
CA GLY A 375 13.25 30.25 23.91
C GLY A 375 14.39 30.87 23.10
N GLY A 376 14.73 32.12 23.37
CA GLY A 376 15.96 32.71 22.87
C GLY A 376 17.17 31.94 23.41
N GLY A 377 18.11 31.59 22.53
CA GLY A 377 19.38 30.97 22.91
C GLY A 377 19.87 29.98 21.85
N GLY A 378 20.88 30.37 21.09
CA GLY A 378 21.66 29.44 20.26
C GLY A 378 22.42 28.48 21.16
N ALA A 379 21.81 27.36 21.51
CA ALA A 379 22.49 26.25 22.17
C ALA A 379 23.34 25.52 21.12
N HIS A 380 24.66 25.63 21.25
CA HIS A 380 25.62 24.80 20.56
C HIS A 380 25.38 23.35 21.02
N LEU A 381 24.60 22.57 20.26
CA LEU A 381 24.41 21.15 20.54
C LEU A 381 25.72 20.41 20.25
N SER A 382 26.49 20.14 21.31
CA SER A 382 27.70 19.31 21.23
C SER A 382 27.28 17.84 21.14
N VAL A 383 27.67 17.16 20.06
CA VAL A 383 27.49 15.71 19.91
C VAL A 383 28.25 14.99 21.03
N ARG A 384 27.56 14.13 21.79
CA ARG A 384 28.14 13.33 22.88
C ARG A 384 28.42 11.89 22.46
N VAL A 385 27.64 11.36 21.51
CA VAL A 385 27.80 10.00 20.98
C VAL A 385 27.82 10.01 19.46
N ALA A 386 28.83 9.40 18.85
CA ALA A 386 28.88 9.15 17.41
C ALA A 386 28.72 7.65 17.11
N ILE A 387 27.87 7.34 16.15
CA ILE A 387 27.56 5.97 15.74
C ILE A 387 27.98 5.82 14.29
N LEU A 388 28.90 4.89 14.02
CA LEU A 388 29.58 4.71 12.73
C LEU A 388 29.24 3.32 12.16
N ASP A 389 28.33 3.24 11.19
CA ASP A 389 27.93 1.98 10.55
C ASP A 389 28.81 1.71 9.33
N GLU A 390 29.89 0.94 9.51
CA GLU A 390 30.88 0.64 8.46
C GLU A 390 31.45 1.88 7.75
N ALA A 391 31.52 3.02 8.44
CA ALA A 391 31.89 4.31 7.85
C ALA A 391 33.33 4.35 7.26
N SER A 392 34.26 3.55 7.80
CA SER A 392 35.62 3.44 7.27
C SER A 392 35.81 2.35 6.20
N SER A 393 34.76 1.56 5.89
CA SER A 393 34.86 0.44 4.96
C SER A 393 35.29 0.86 3.54
N ALA A 394 34.87 2.05 3.13
CA ALA A 394 35.19 2.66 1.83
C ALA A 394 36.43 3.58 1.86
N LEU A 395 37.09 3.76 3.02
CA LEU A 395 38.29 4.60 3.16
C LEU A 395 39.57 3.77 3.02
N ASP A 396 40.63 4.40 2.53
CA ASP A 396 42.00 3.87 2.62
C ASP A 396 42.53 4.02 4.06
N LEU A 397 43.63 3.33 4.38
CA LEU A 397 44.16 3.29 5.75
C LEU A 397 44.56 4.68 6.27
N MET A 398 45.05 5.57 5.40
CA MET A 398 45.44 6.92 5.79
C MET A 398 44.24 7.82 6.10
N SER A 399 43.17 7.75 5.30
CA SER A 399 41.93 8.48 5.59
C SER A 399 41.18 7.89 6.79
N GLU A 400 41.20 6.56 6.97
CA GLU A 400 40.67 5.90 8.17
C GLU A 400 41.38 6.40 9.44
N LYS A 401 42.72 6.42 9.43
CA LYS A 401 43.53 6.96 10.51
C LYS A 401 43.20 8.43 10.79
N SER A 402 43.20 9.26 9.75
CA SER A 402 42.87 10.69 9.88
C SER A 402 41.47 10.92 10.46
N MET A 403 40.49 10.09 10.06
CA MET A 403 39.13 10.15 10.60
C MET A 403 39.09 9.83 12.10
N TYR A 404 39.75 8.76 12.54
CA TYR A 404 39.78 8.39 13.96
C TYR A 404 40.62 9.35 14.81
N GLU A 405 41.73 9.88 14.31
CA GLU A 405 42.51 10.93 14.99
C GLU A 405 41.66 12.20 15.22
N LEU A 406 40.80 12.57 14.26
CA LEU A 406 39.86 13.69 14.44
C LEU A 406 38.81 13.39 15.53
N LEU A 407 38.38 12.14 15.67
CA LEU A 407 37.42 11.73 16.69
C LEU A 407 38.06 11.66 18.09
N GLU A 408 39.30 11.17 18.20
CA GLU A 408 40.05 11.11 19.46
C GLU A 408 40.35 12.51 20.03
N ASN A 409 40.57 13.50 19.15
CA ASN A 409 40.75 14.91 19.54
C ASN A 409 39.49 15.56 20.15
N LEU A 410 38.36 14.84 20.24
CA LEU A 410 37.12 15.27 20.88
C LEU A 410 36.94 14.55 22.24
N PRO A 411 37.50 15.07 23.35
CA PRO A 411 37.58 14.37 24.65
C PRO A 411 36.25 14.11 25.35
N HIS A 412 35.13 14.56 24.77
CA HIS A 412 33.78 14.36 25.29
C HIS A 412 32.94 13.40 24.44
N LEU A 413 33.50 12.89 23.34
CA LEU A 413 32.80 12.06 22.36
C LEU A 413 33.04 10.57 22.67
N THR A 414 31.96 9.85 22.94
CA THR A 414 31.94 8.37 22.86
C THR A 414 31.60 7.98 21.43
N TYR A 415 32.27 6.98 20.85
CA TYR A 415 31.86 6.43 19.57
C TYR A 415 31.66 4.93 19.57
N ILE A 416 30.69 4.49 18.78
CA ILE A 416 30.34 3.09 18.55
C ILE A 416 30.51 2.83 17.06
N SER A 417 31.41 1.93 16.69
CA SER A 417 31.62 1.57 15.29
C SER A 417 31.26 0.12 15.00
N VAL A 418 30.72 -0.13 13.81
CA VAL A 418 30.70 -1.46 13.21
C VAL A 418 31.78 -1.50 12.14
N GLY A 419 32.57 -2.56 12.15
CA GLY A 419 33.57 -2.79 11.13
C GLY A 419 34.20 -4.17 11.24
N HIS A 420 34.97 -4.51 10.22
CA HIS A 420 35.60 -5.82 10.10
C HIS A 420 37.14 -5.76 10.03
N ARG A 421 37.71 -4.54 9.99
CA ARG A 421 39.14 -4.33 9.84
C ARG A 421 39.86 -4.46 11.19
N PRO A 422 40.96 -5.23 11.28
CA PRO A 422 41.75 -5.35 12.51
C PRO A 422 42.32 -4.02 13.03
N SER A 423 42.60 -3.08 12.12
CA SER A 423 43.06 -1.71 12.46
C SER A 423 42.13 -0.98 13.43
N LEU A 424 40.84 -1.29 13.41
CA LEU A 424 39.85 -0.67 14.29
C LEU A 424 40.06 -1.01 15.77
N LEU A 425 40.72 -2.12 16.10
CA LEU A 425 41.01 -2.50 17.48
C LEU A 425 41.91 -1.48 18.19
N HIS A 426 42.69 -0.70 17.44
CA HIS A 426 43.54 0.34 18.01
C HIS A 426 42.74 1.48 18.65
N TYR A 427 41.62 1.83 18.03
CA TYR A 427 40.78 2.99 18.36
C TYR A 427 39.60 2.65 19.30
N HIS A 428 39.51 1.42 19.82
CA HIS A 428 38.38 1.00 20.66
C HIS A 428 38.82 0.34 21.97
N ASP A 429 38.01 0.52 23.01
CA ASP A 429 38.25 -0.05 24.36
C ASP A 429 37.49 -1.35 24.59
N MET A 430 36.38 -1.54 23.85
CA MET A 430 35.50 -2.69 23.99
C MET A 430 35.16 -3.28 22.63
N LYS A 431 34.93 -4.59 22.62
CA LYS A 431 34.54 -5.36 21.44
C LYS A 431 33.34 -6.24 21.76
N LEU A 432 32.26 -6.06 21.01
CA LEU A 432 31.07 -6.93 21.03
C LEU A 432 31.10 -7.81 19.78
N LYS A 433 31.17 -9.13 19.97
CA LYS A 433 31.16 -10.12 18.89
C LYS A 433 29.81 -10.82 18.80
N LEU A 434 29.09 -10.61 17.70
CA LEU A 434 27.80 -11.26 17.41
C LEU A 434 27.99 -12.55 16.61
N LYS A 435 27.43 -13.66 17.11
CA LYS A 435 27.42 -15.00 16.48
C LYS A 435 25.98 -15.53 16.40
N GLY A 436 25.17 -14.96 15.50
CA GLY A 436 23.77 -15.38 15.33
C GLY A 436 22.91 -15.07 16.56
N ASP A 437 22.46 -16.10 17.27
CA ASP A 437 21.68 -16.02 18.50
C ASP A 437 22.51 -15.78 19.77
N LYS A 438 23.85 -15.77 19.67
CA LYS A 438 24.78 -15.61 20.80
C LYS A 438 25.69 -14.39 20.63
N PHE A 439 26.17 -13.83 21.74
CA PHE A 439 27.10 -12.71 21.77
C PHE A 439 28.23 -12.90 22.80
N GLU A 440 29.40 -12.31 22.51
CA GLU A 440 30.58 -12.29 23.39
C GLU A 440 31.05 -10.83 23.56
N ILE A 441 31.36 -10.40 24.79
CA ILE A 441 31.87 -9.05 25.10
C ILE A 441 33.29 -9.17 25.64
N GLU A 442 34.22 -8.46 25.02
CA GLU A 442 35.64 -8.45 25.37
C GLU A 442 36.07 -6.99 25.66
N LYS A 443 36.80 -6.74 26.74
CA LYS A 443 37.55 -5.48 26.92
C LYS A 443 38.87 -5.61 26.16
N ILE A 444 39.16 -4.64 25.30
CA ILE A 444 40.42 -4.53 24.58
C ILE A 444 41.43 -3.94 25.56
N ALA A 445 41.99 -4.79 26.44
CA ALA A 445 43.09 -4.40 27.30
C ALA A 445 44.35 -4.13 26.46
N ASP A 446 45.28 -3.35 26.99
CA ASP A 446 46.56 -2.96 26.40
C ASP A 446 47.51 -4.18 26.23
N THR A 447 47.07 -5.11 25.40
CA THR A 447 47.63 -6.46 25.25
C THR A 447 48.19 -6.58 23.84
N SER A 448 49.18 -7.45 23.70
CA SER A 448 49.97 -7.84 22.52
C SER A 448 49.36 -7.73 21.11
N GLU A 449 48.03 -7.72 20.95
CA GLU A 449 47.33 -7.46 19.67
C GLU A 449 47.50 -6.01 19.16
N LYS A 450 47.59 -5.00 20.04
CA LYS A 450 47.84 -3.59 19.61
C LYS A 450 49.26 -3.41 19.04
N GLN A 451 50.22 -4.22 19.46
CA GLN A 451 51.64 -4.12 19.04
C GLN A 451 51.96 -4.94 17.79
N GLN A 452 51.25 -6.04 17.52
CA GLN A 452 51.49 -6.88 16.33
C GLN A 452 51.13 -6.20 15.00
N ILE A 453 50.28 -5.17 15.00
CA ILE A 453 49.81 -4.50 13.78
C ILE A 453 50.75 -3.36 13.34
N VAL A 454 51.65 -2.88 14.20
CA VAL A 454 52.63 -1.82 13.86
C VAL A 454 53.75 -2.33 12.94
N ALA A 455 53.83 -3.64 12.69
CA ALA A 455 54.86 -4.28 11.87
C ALA A 455 54.44 -4.65 10.43
N LEU A 456 53.23 -4.26 9.99
CA LEU A 456 52.72 -4.40 8.62
C LEU A 456 52.22 -3.05 8.11
#